data_AF-A0A7K0LS22-F1
#
_entry.id   AF-A0A7K0LS22-F1
#
_cell.length_a   1.000
_cell.length_b   1.000
_cell.length_c   1.000
_cell.angle_alpha   90.00
_cell.angle_beta   90.00
_cell.angle_gamma   90.00
#
_symmetry.space_group_name_H-M   'P 1'
#
loop_
_entity.id
_entity.type
_entity.pdbx_description
1 polymer ?
#
loop_
_entity_poly.entity_id
_entity_poly.type
_entity_poly.pdbx_seq_one_letter_code
_entity_poly.pdbx_strand_id
1 'polypeptide(L)'
;MRRRGPGLIGIAARTAVIAGTATAVSGSVHNKQEKKAMEQQAQAQQAAAAQQAAAAPAPAPAPAPVAAESEMVTKLKELASLRDAGILTEEEFSAQKAKILG
;
A
#
# COMPACT_ATOMS: atom_id res chain seq x y z
N MET A 1 68.94 -10.53 32.00
CA MET A 1 68.51 -9.49 32.96
C MET A 1 67.76 -8.38 32.21
N ARG A 2 66.46 -8.19 32.51
CA ARG A 2 65.77 -6.88 32.64
C ARG A 2 64.26 -7.12 32.73
N ARG A 3 63.71 -6.70 33.87
CA ARG A 3 62.30 -6.77 34.29
C ARG A 3 61.50 -5.64 33.64
N ARG A 4 60.25 -5.90 33.25
CA ARG A 4 59.17 -4.91 33.21
C ARG A 4 57.83 -5.61 33.39
N GLY A 5 57.45 -5.85 34.65
CA GLY A 5 56.10 -6.29 35.00
C GLY A 5 55.13 -5.09 34.97
N PRO A 6 53.88 -5.29 34.54
CA PRO A 6 52.88 -4.23 34.48
C PRO A 6 52.47 -3.76 35.89
N GLY A 7 52.54 -2.44 36.09
CA GLY A 7 52.48 -1.79 37.39
C GLY A 7 51.08 -1.55 37.95
N LEU A 8 51.04 -1.36 39.26
CA LEU A 8 49.88 -1.07 40.11
C LEU A 8 49.21 0.29 39.84
N ILE A 9 49.70 1.06 38.86
CA ILE A 9 49.17 2.39 38.51
C ILE A 9 47.88 2.29 37.66
N GLY A 10 47.63 1.15 36.99
CA GLY A 10 46.44 0.97 36.14
C GLY A 10 45.12 0.71 36.88
N ILE A 11 45.15 0.43 38.18
CA ILE A 11 43.97 -0.05 38.92
C ILE A 11 43.16 1.10 39.55
N ALA A 12 43.80 2.21 39.92
CA ALA A 12 43.11 3.34 40.57
C ALA A 12 42.23 4.17 39.63
N ALA A 13 42.47 4.14 38.31
CA ALA A 13 41.71 4.95 37.35
C ALA A 13 40.32 4.36 36.99
N ARG A 14 40.06 3.07 37.28
CA ARG A 14 38.82 2.39 36.85
C ARG A 14 37.64 2.55 37.80
N THR A 15 37.84 2.98 39.05
CA THR A 15 36.76 3.06 40.05
C THR A 15 35.93 4.35 39.95
N ALA A 16 36.48 5.45 39.44
CA ALA A 16 35.74 6.72 39.34
C ALA A 16 34.72 6.77 38.19
N VAL A 17 34.92 6.02 37.11
CA VAL A 17 34.01 6.01 35.93
C VAL A 17 32.79 5.11 36.16
N ILE A 18 32.91 4.09 37.01
CA ILE A 18 31.85 3.08 37.21
C ILE A 18 30.73 3.61 38.13
N ALA A 19 31.01 4.56 39.02
CA ALA A 19 30.02 5.10 39.95
C ALA A 19 29.04 6.14 39.33
N GLY A 20 29.43 6.82 38.24
CA GLY A 20 28.64 7.91 37.65
C GLY A 20 27.58 7.52 36.61
N THR A 21 27.47 6.23 36.25
CA THR A 21 26.57 5.76 35.16
C THR A 21 25.34 5.00 35.66
N ALA A 22 25.21 4.76 36.97
CA ALA A 22 24.07 4.02 37.52
C ALA A 22 22.74 4.78 37.44
N THR A 23 22.75 6.12 37.51
CA THR A 23 21.52 6.93 37.45
C THR A 23 21.06 7.24 36.02
N ALA A 24 21.94 7.10 35.02
CA ALA A 24 21.63 7.40 33.61
C ALA A 24 20.95 6.22 32.88
N VAL A 25 21.17 4.99 33.33
CA VAL A 25 20.59 3.78 32.71
C VAL A 25 19.14 3.54 33.18
N SER A 26 18.78 3.90 34.42
CA SER A 26 17.40 3.74 34.92
C SER A 26 16.38 4.66 34.25
N GLY A 27 16.74 5.92 33.94
CA GLY A 27 15.85 6.83 33.19
C GLY A 27 15.68 6.44 31.72
N SER A 28 16.69 5.79 31.12
CA SER A 28 16.64 5.33 29.73
C SER A 28 15.70 4.14 29.56
N VAL A 29 15.69 3.21 30.52
CA VAL A 29 14.77 2.06 30.50
C VAL A 29 13.33 2.48 30.76
N HIS A 30 13.08 3.45 31.64
CA HIS A 30 11.73 3.98 31.89
C HIS A 30 11.15 4.64 30.63
N ASN A 31 11.90 5.55 30.00
CA ASN A 31 11.51 6.17 28.72
C ASN A 31 11.31 5.15 27.60
N LYS A 32 12.07 4.04 27.60
CA LYS A 32 11.94 2.99 26.58
C LYS A 32 10.73 2.09 26.84
N GLN A 33 10.36 1.86 28.10
CA GLN A 33 9.13 1.17 28.48
C GLN A 33 7.90 2.03 28.18
N GLU A 34 7.94 3.33 28.48
CA GLU A 34 6.87 4.27 28.13
C GLU A 34 6.69 4.39 26.61
N LYS A 35 7.79 4.54 25.86
CA LYS A 35 7.73 4.51 24.39
C LYS A 35 7.16 3.19 23.87
N LYS A 36 7.56 2.04 24.44
CA LYS A 36 7.04 0.74 24.02
C LYS A 36 5.56 0.57 24.36
N ALA A 37 5.09 1.10 25.50
CA ALA A 37 3.68 1.09 25.87
C ALA A 37 2.85 2.01 24.94
N MET A 38 3.35 3.21 24.65
CA MET A 38 2.73 4.13 23.67
C MET A 38 2.69 3.53 22.27
N GLU A 39 3.77 2.87 21.84
CA GLU A 39 3.86 2.22 20.53
C GLU A 39 2.91 1.02 20.45
N GLN A 40 2.79 0.21 21.50
CA GLN A 40 1.80 -0.87 21.59
C GLN A 40 0.37 -0.34 21.54
N GLN A 41 0.07 0.77 22.21
CA GLN A 41 -1.26 1.38 22.21
C GLN A 41 -1.61 1.98 20.84
N ALA A 42 -0.64 2.61 20.17
CA ALA A 42 -0.80 3.12 18.81
C ALA A 42 -1.01 1.99 17.79
N GLN A 43 -0.28 0.88 17.94
CA GLN A 43 -0.41 -0.29 17.07
C GLN A 43 -1.77 -0.99 17.24
N ALA A 44 -2.27 -1.08 18.48
CA ALA A 44 -3.61 -1.60 18.75
C ALA A 44 -4.72 -0.74 18.14
N GLN A 45 -4.59 0.60 18.19
CA GLN A 45 -5.55 1.52 17.56
C GLN A 45 -5.52 1.41 16.03
N GLN A 46 -4.34 1.29 15.41
CA GLN A 46 -4.21 1.09 13.97
C GLN A 46 -4.81 -0.25 13.51
N ALA A 47 -4.63 -1.33 14.27
CA ALA A 47 -5.22 -2.62 13.96
C ALA A 47 -6.76 -2.59 14.00
N ALA A 48 -7.35 -1.90 14.98
CA ALA A 48 -8.80 -1.74 15.10
C ALA A 48 -9.39 -0.90 13.94
N ALA A 49 -8.70 0.18 13.55
CA ALA A 49 -9.11 1.02 12.42
C ALA A 49 -9.03 0.26 11.07
N ALA A 50 -8.00 -0.58 10.89
CA ALA A 50 -7.85 -1.40 9.68
C ALA A 50 -8.97 -2.44 9.55
N GLN A 51 -9.44 -3.03 10.66
CA GLN A 51 -10.56 -3.98 10.64
C GLN A 51 -11.90 -3.32 10.31
N GLN A 52 -12.14 -2.07 10.72
CA GLN A 52 -13.36 -1.35 10.37
C GLN A 52 -13.39 -0.90 8.90
N ALA A 53 -12.24 -0.57 8.29
CA ALA A 53 -12.17 -0.22 6.88
C ALA A 53 -12.46 -1.41 5.94
N ALA A 54 -12.23 -2.65 6.39
CA ALA A 54 -12.50 -3.86 5.60
C ALA A 54 -13.98 -4.26 5.53
N ALA A 55 -14.86 -3.64 6.33
CA ALA A 55 -16.29 -3.91 6.36
C ALA A 55 -17.12 -2.96 5.47
N ALA A 56 -16.48 -2.03 4.77
CA ALA A 56 -17.17 -1.22 3.77
C ALA A 56 -17.58 -2.14 2.59
N PRO A 57 -18.87 -2.16 2.19
CA PRO A 57 -19.28 -2.91 1.02
C PRO A 57 -18.49 -2.43 -0.19
N ALA A 58 -17.75 -3.36 -0.81
CA ALA A 58 -17.00 -3.10 -2.02
C ALA A 58 -17.95 -2.51 -3.07
N PRO A 59 -17.58 -1.42 -3.77
CA PRO A 59 -18.37 -0.92 -4.88
C PRO A 59 -18.59 -2.07 -5.87
N ALA A 60 -19.85 -2.30 -6.25
CA ALA A 60 -20.20 -3.29 -7.25
C ALA A 60 -19.32 -3.07 -8.50
N PRO A 61 -18.72 -4.13 -9.07
CA PRO A 61 -17.90 -4.01 -10.27
C PRO A 61 -18.74 -3.34 -11.37
N ALA A 62 -18.23 -2.23 -11.90
CA ALA A 62 -18.80 -1.62 -13.09
C ALA A 62 -18.88 -2.69 -14.20
N PRO A 63 -19.99 -2.74 -14.97
CA PRO A 63 -20.13 -3.72 -16.03
C PRO A 63 -18.93 -3.63 -16.97
N ALA A 64 -18.28 -4.78 -17.15
CA ALA A 64 -17.10 -4.94 -17.98
C ALA A 64 -17.39 -4.56 -19.45
N PRO A 65 -16.36 -4.20 -20.25
CA PRO A 65 -16.46 -3.79 -21.65
C PRO A 65 -17.23 -4.76 -22.59
N VAL A 66 -17.49 -6.00 -22.16
CA VAL A 66 -18.26 -7.01 -22.89
C VAL A 66 -19.68 -6.54 -23.27
N ALA A 67 -20.30 -5.67 -22.48
CA ALA A 67 -21.62 -5.10 -22.80
C ALA A 67 -21.52 -4.09 -23.97
N ALA A 68 -20.47 -3.28 -23.99
CA ALA A 68 -20.23 -2.32 -25.06
C ALA A 68 -19.88 -3.00 -26.40
N GLU A 69 -19.10 -4.09 -26.36
CA GLU A 69 -18.80 -4.91 -27.55
C GLU A 69 -20.08 -5.56 -28.11
N SER A 70 -20.95 -6.07 -27.23
CA SER A 70 -22.23 -6.67 -27.61
C SER A 70 -23.17 -5.64 -28.25
N GLU A 71 -23.20 -4.41 -27.74
CA GLU A 71 -23.93 -3.30 -28.37
C GLU A 71 -23.39 -2.92 -29.75
N MET A 72 -22.07 -2.86 -29.92
CA MET A 72 -21.45 -2.57 -31.22
C MET A 72 -21.83 -3.63 -32.26
N VAL A 73 -21.75 -4.91 -31.91
CA VAL A 73 -22.14 -6.02 -32.80
C VAL A 73 -23.62 -5.96 -33.14
N THR A 74 -24.47 -5.59 -32.18
CA THR A 74 -25.92 -5.45 -32.40
C THR A 74 -26.23 -4.32 -33.39
N LYS A 75 -25.60 -3.15 -33.22
CA LYS A 75 -25.74 -2.01 -34.14
C LYS A 75 -25.30 -2.37 -35.56
N LEU A 76 -24.18 -3.08 -35.72
CA LEU A 76 -23.70 -3.52 -37.04
C LEU A 76 -24.67 -4.47 -37.75
N LYS A 77 -25.36 -5.35 -37.01
CA LYS A 77 -26.41 -6.23 -37.57
C LYS A 77 -27.65 -5.46 -38.01
N GLU A 78 -28.08 -4.48 -37.23
CA GLU A 78 -29.21 -3.62 -37.56
C GLU A 78 -28.95 -2.83 -38.85
N LEU A 79 -27.75 -2.26 -39.00
CA LEU A 79 -27.33 -1.58 -40.23
C LEU A 79 -27.31 -2.49 -41.46
N ALA A 80 -26.85 -3.74 -41.31
CA ALA A 80 -26.88 -4.71 -42.40
C ALA A 80 -28.32 -5.03 -42.83
N SER A 81 -29.23 -5.20 -41.86
CA SER A 81 -30.65 -5.43 -42.15
C SER A 81 -31.30 -4.25 -42.86
N LEU A 82 -30.94 -3.02 -42.49
CA LEU A 82 -31.45 -1.80 -43.14
C LEU A 82 -30.93 -1.64 -44.58
N ARG A 83 -29.67 -2.00 -44.83
CA ARG A 83 -29.10 -2.08 -46.18
C ARG A 83 -29.81 -3.13 -47.03
N ASP A 84 -30.01 -4.34 -46.49
CA ASP A 84 -30.66 -5.44 -47.22
C ASP A 84 -32.13 -5.14 -47.52
N ALA A 85 -32.79 -4.36 -46.66
CA ALA A 85 -34.13 -3.81 -46.89
C ALA A 85 -34.16 -2.68 -47.94
N GLY A 86 -33.00 -2.21 -48.42
CA GLY A 86 -32.87 -1.09 -49.36
C GLY A 86 -33.17 0.27 -48.73
N ILE A 87 -33.21 0.37 -47.40
CA ILE A 87 -33.45 1.62 -46.66
C ILE A 87 -32.17 2.46 -46.58
N LEU A 88 -31.01 1.80 -46.50
CA LEU A 88 -29.69 2.44 -46.55
C LEU A 88 -28.98 2.09 -47.85
N THR A 89 -28.24 3.05 -48.40
CA THR A 89 -27.30 2.76 -49.50
C THR A 89 -25.99 2.14 -48.97
N GLU A 90 -25.22 1.53 -49.86
CA GLU A 90 -23.90 0.96 -49.50
C GLU A 90 -22.95 2.04 -48.98
N GLU A 91 -23.01 3.27 -49.52
CA GLU A 91 -22.20 4.39 -49.01
C GLU A 91 -22.56 4.74 -47.57
N GLU A 92 -23.85 4.81 -47.24
CA GLU A 92 -24.32 5.14 -45.88
C GLU A 92 -23.99 4.05 -44.87
N PHE A 93 -24.13 2.78 -45.27
CA PHE A 93 -23.74 1.63 -44.47
C PHE A 93 -22.24 1.65 -44.14
N SER A 94 -21.39 1.90 -45.14
CA SER A 94 -19.93 1.97 -44.98
C SER A 94 -19.52 3.10 -44.03
N ALA A 95 -20.12 4.28 -44.17
CA ALA A 95 -19.85 5.42 -43.30
C ALA A 95 -20.22 5.15 -41.83
N GLN A 96 -21.36 4.51 -41.57
CA GLN A 96 -21.79 4.19 -40.21
C GLN A 96 -21.00 3.05 -39.58
N LYS A 97 -20.63 2.03 -40.38
CA LYS A 97 -19.72 0.96 -39.93
C LYS A 97 -18.35 1.51 -39.54
N ALA A 98 -17.78 2.43 -40.33
CA ALA A 98 -16.52 3.09 -40.00
C ALA A 98 -16.62 3.93 -38.71
N LYS A 99 -17.76 4.56 -38.45
CA LYS A 99 -18.01 5.33 -37.21
C LYS A 99 -18.13 4.45 -35.96
N ILE A 100 -18.58 3.21 -36.10
CA ILE A 100 -18.74 2.26 -34.99
C ILE A 100 -17.42 1.56 -34.67
N LEU A 101 -16.58 1.30 -35.68
CA LEU A 101 -15.33 0.53 -35.54
C LEU A 101 -14.07 1.41 -35.46
N GLY A 102 -14.17 2.69 -35.83
CA GLY A 102 -13.06 3.64 -35.94
C GLY A 102 -12.86 4.51 -34.72
#